data_AF-A0A7T7XPH5-F1
#
_entry.id   AF-A0A7T7XPH5-F1
#
_cell.length_a   1.000
_cell.length_b   1.000
_cell.length_c   1.000
_cell.angle_alpha   90.00
_cell.angle_beta   90.00
_cell.angle_gamma   90.00
#
_symmetry.space_group_name_H-M   'P 1'
#
loop_
_entity.id
_entity.type
_entity.pdbx_description
1 polymer ?
#
loop_
_entity_poly.entity_id
_entity_poly.type
_entity_poly.pdbx_seq_one_letter_code
_entity_poly.pdbx_strand_id
1 'polypeptide(L)'
;MEFLIKADLKTGRMAAFDRDIPISCMVRNELNHERKSHELVYSIPDKHPIQPRPFPPGKWRITEPRERTDPYLAPFYIPSDAYQMLPVWEVENGLYKAPTDSFTRDCAYGLHYSTSRSTQGCIKILDREHLLFLADTISDLLRAGNEIYIEVNS
;
A
#
# COMPACT_ATOMS: atom_id res chain seq x y z
N MET A 1 -13.01 -16.93 -12.37
CA MET A 1 -13.26 -15.69 -13.15
C MET A 1 -12.28 -14.64 -12.66
N GLU A 2 -11.90 -13.67 -13.50
CA GLU A 2 -11.08 -12.53 -13.07
C GLU A 2 -11.96 -11.34 -12.71
N PHE A 3 -11.68 -10.71 -11.57
CA PHE A 3 -12.28 -9.43 -11.16
C PHE A 3 -11.20 -8.35 -11.12
N LEU A 4 -11.56 -7.15 -11.54
CA LEU A 4 -10.65 -6.01 -11.63
C LEU A 4 -11.16 -4.84 -10.79
N ILE A 5 -10.33 -4.40 -9.85
CA ILE A 5 -10.45 -3.14 -9.12
C ILE A 5 -9.58 -2.12 -9.84
N LYS A 6 -10.08 -0.90 -10.06
CA LYS A 6 -9.31 0.18 -10.68
C LYS A 6 -9.09 1.30 -9.69
N ALA A 7 -7.84 1.62 -9.39
CA ALA A 7 -7.46 2.72 -8.52
C ALA A 7 -6.76 3.82 -9.32
N ASP A 8 -7.24 5.05 -9.18
CA ASP A 8 -6.60 6.24 -9.74
C ASP A 8 -6.09 7.12 -8.60
N LEU A 9 -4.76 7.14 -8.45
CA LEU A 9 -4.09 7.87 -7.38
C LEU A 9 -4.11 9.38 -7.60
N LYS A 10 -4.30 9.86 -8.84
CA LYS A 10 -4.42 11.30 -9.14
C LYS A 10 -5.76 11.85 -8.70
N THR A 11 -6.84 11.12 -8.98
CA THR A 11 -8.19 11.54 -8.60
C THR A 11 -8.57 11.12 -7.18
N GLY A 12 -7.83 10.20 -6.57
CA GLY A 12 -8.12 9.67 -5.24
C GLY A 12 -9.40 8.82 -5.22
N ARG A 13 -9.68 8.13 -6.33
CA ARG A 13 -10.88 7.30 -6.51
C ARG A 13 -10.52 5.87 -6.88
N MET A 14 -11.37 4.94 -6.45
CA MET A 14 -11.26 3.52 -6.75
C MET A 14 -12.62 2.97 -7.16
N ALA A 15 -12.70 2.40 -8.36
CA ALA A 15 -13.86 1.65 -8.80
C ALA A 15 -13.70 0.17 -8.43
N ALA A 16 -14.58 -0.34 -7.58
CA ALA A 16 -14.57 -1.72 -7.10
C ALA A 16 -16.00 -2.23 -6.89
N PHE A 17 -16.38 -3.33 -7.55
CA PHE A 17 -17.65 -4.05 -7.33
C PHE A 17 -18.88 -3.11 -7.31
N ASP A 18 -19.03 -2.32 -8.37
CA ASP A 18 -20.10 -1.32 -8.55
C ASP A 18 -20.11 -0.17 -7.53
N ARG A 19 -19.01 0.03 -6.80
CA ARG A 19 -18.81 1.18 -5.90
C ARG A 19 -17.68 2.08 -6.36
N ASP A 20 -17.83 3.36 -6.08
CA ASP A 20 -16.78 4.38 -6.20
C ASP A 20 -16.30 4.77 -4.81
N ILE A 21 -15.08 4.36 -4.48
CA ILE A 21 -14.51 4.39 -3.14
C ILE A 21 -13.44 5.51 -3.07
N PRO A 22 -13.55 6.45 -2.11
CA PRO A 22 -12.52 7.45 -1.90
C PRO A 22 -11.26 6.84 -1.29
N ILE A 23 -10.11 7.15 -1.89
CA ILE A 23 -8.80 6.62 -1.49
C ILE A 23 -7.73 7.72 -1.38
N SER A 24 -6.61 7.40 -0.75
CA SER A 24 -5.41 8.23 -0.72
C SER A 24 -4.16 7.36 -0.73
N CYS A 25 -3.12 7.80 -1.44
CA CYS A 25 -1.78 7.20 -1.37
C CYS A 25 -0.73 8.28 -1.06
N MET A 26 -1.07 9.21 -0.16
CA MET A 26 -0.14 10.24 0.25
C MET A 26 0.98 9.63 1.10
N VAL A 27 2.20 9.65 0.56
CA VAL A 27 3.39 9.13 1.23
C VAL A 27 4.25 10.29 1.70
N ARG A 28 4.62 10.30 2.98
CA ARG A 28 5.65 11.20 3.50
C ARG A 28 7.00 10.61 3.17
N ASN A 29 7.83 11.33 2.43
CA ASN A 29 9.17 10.90 2.06
C ASN A 29 10.12 12.11 1.91
N GLU A 30 11.30 11.88 1.37
CA GLU A 30 12.30 12.92 1.13
C GLU A 30 11.92 13.86 -0.02
N LEU A 31 11.12 13.40 -0.99
CA LEU A 31 10.73 14.18 -2.17
C LEU A 31 9.78 15.33 -1.83
N ASN A 32 8.97 15.17 -0.79
CA ASN A 32 8.08 16.21 -0.28
C ASN A 32 8.55 16.81 1.05
N HIS A 33 9.70 16.39 1.57
CA HIS A 33 10.27 16.85 2.84
C HIS A 33 9.35 16.66 4.06
N GLU A 34 8.33 15.80 3.96
CA GLU A 34 7.39 15.57 5.06
C GLU A 34 7.81 14.42 5.99
N ARG A 35 8.86 13.67 5.63
CA ARG A 35 9.44 12.61 6.46
C ARG A 35 10.65 13.11 7.23
N LYS A 36 10.67 12.87 8.53
CA LYS A 36 11.82 13.21 9.37
C LYS A 36 12.93 12.18 9.18
N SER A 37 14.18 12.61 9.27
CA SER A 37 15.36 11.75 9.04
C SER A 37 15.44 10.53 9.99
N HIS A 38 14.84 10.61 11.18
CA HIS A 38 14.78 9.51 12.16
C HIS A 38 13.59 8.56 11.96
N GLU A 39 12.63 8.88 11.09
CA GLU A 39 11.50 8.01 10.82
C GLU A 39 11.92 6.93 9.81
N LEU A 40 12.77 5.99 10.18
CA LEU A 40 13.25 4.95 9.25
C LEU A 40 12.12 3.99 8.83
N VAL A 41 12.08 3.64 7.55
CA VAL A 41 11.31 2.54 6.94
C VAL A 41 12.28 1.53 6.39
N TYR A 42 11.93 0.27 6.53
CA TYR A 42 12.70 -0.84 6.02
C TYR A 42 11.87 -1.62 5.00
N SER A 43 12.51 -2.05 3.92
CA SER A 43 11.87 -2.87 2.90
C SER A 43 11.41 -4.20 3.48
N ILE A 44 10.35 -4.76 2.93
CA ILE A 44 9.91 -6.12 3.23
C ILE A 44 10.11 -6.97 1.97
N PRO A 45 10.82 -8.12 2.05
CA PRO A 45 11.23 -8.81 3.28
C PRO A 45 12.65 -8.49 3.78
N ASP A 46 13.49 -7.86 2.96
CA ASP A 46 14.95 -7.86 3.18
C ASP A 46 15.44 -6.88 4.27
N LYS A 47 14.55 -6.05 4.83
CA LYS A 47 14.82 -5.08 5.90
C LYS A 47 15.95 -4.10 5.59
N HIS A 48 16.09 -3.72 4.32
CA HIS A 48 17.01 -2.63 3.96
C HIS A 48 16.33 -1.28 4.19
N PRO A 49 17.03 -0.28 4.76
CA PRO A 49 16.50 1.08 4.88
C PRO A 49 16.15 1.65 3.51
N ILE A 50 14.93 2.16 3.36
CA ILE A 50 14.40 2.73 2.12
C ILE A 50 13.63 4.00 2.42
N GLN A 51 13.52 4.91 1.46
CA GLN A 51 12.47 5.94 1.54
C GLN A 51 11.20 5.40 0.89
N PRO A 52 10.04 5.46 1.58
CA PRO A 52 8.80 4.90 1.04
C PRO A 52 8.36 5.64 -0.21
N ARG A 53 7.63 4.93 -1.07
CA ARG A 53 7.05 5.43 -2.32
C ARG A 53 5.57 5.10 -2.39
N PRO A 54 4.76 5.87 -3.13
CA PRO A 54 3.38 5.50 -3.42
C PRO A 54 3.27 4.09 -4.00
N PHE A 55 2.07 3.54 -3.92
CA PHE A 55 1.75 2.24 -4.49
C PHE A 55 2.12 2.22 -5.99
N PRO A 56 2.90 1.22 -6.45
CA PRO A 56 3.42 1.23 -7.82
C PRO A 56 2.28 1.11 -8.86
N PRO A 57 2.32 1.88 -9.96
CA PRO A 57 1.38 1.69 -11.05
C PRO A 57 1.53 0.30 -11.69
N GLY A 58 0.44 -0.25 -12.21
CA GLY A 58 0.40 -1.58 -12.82
C GLY A 58 -0.79 -2.42 -12.38
N LYS A 59 -0.87 -3.66 -12.89
CA LYS A 59 -1.89 -4.66 -12.51
C LYS A 59 -1.26 -5.64 -11.52
N TRP A 60 -1.81 -5.73 -10.31
CA TRP A 60 -1.29 -6.52 -9.20
C TRP A 60 -2.37 -7.42 -8.64
N ARG A 61 -2.02 -8.63 -8.22
CA ARG A 61 -2.97 -9.59 -7.66
C ARG A 61 -3.26 -9.23 -6.20
N ILE A 62 -4.54 -9.21 -5.86
CA ILE A 62 -5.02 -9.10 -4.47
C ILE A 62 -5.08 -10.50 -3.85
N THR A 63 -4.70 -10.59 -2.59
CA THR A 63 -4.72 -11.83 -1.80
C THR A 63 -5.67 -11.72 -0.62
N GLU A 64 -5.84 -12.82 0.11
CA GLU A 64 -6.79 -12.94 1.21
C GLU A 64 -6.64 -11.77 2.22
N PRO A 65 -7.73 -11.02 2.46
CA PRO A 65 -7.82 -10.04 3.53
C PRO A 65 -7.41 -10.64 4.88
N ARG A 66 -6.68 -9.85 5.67
CA ARG A 66 -6.18 -10.29 6.98
C ARG A 66 -6.68 -9.36 8.05
N GLU A 67 -7.34 -9.89 9.07
CA GLU A 67 -7.69 -9.13 10.26
C GLU A 67 -6.44 -8.55 10.92
N ARG A 68 -6.60 -7.33 11.45
CA ARG A 68 -5.55 -6.58 12.12
C ARG A 68 -6.10 -5.88 13.35
N THR A 69 -5.34 -5.95 14.42
CA THR A 69 -5.61 -5.25 15.69
C THR A 69 -4.75 -4.01 15.88
N ASP A 70 -3.65 -3.89 15.12
CA ASP A 70 -2.82 -2.69 15.09
C ASP A 70 -3.65 -1.47 14.63
N PRO A 71 -3.71 -0.36 15.38
CA PRO A 71 -4.57 0.78 15.05
C PRO A 71 -4.32 1.40 13.67
N TYR A 72 -3.12 1.24 13.12
CA TYR A 72 -2.79 1.78 11.80
C TYR A 72 -3.31 0.91 10.65
N LEU A 73 -3.41 -0.40 10.84
CA LEU A 73 -3.90 -1.37 9.85
C LEU A 73 -5.29 -1.97 10.15
N ALA A 74 -5.87 -1.69 11.31
CA ALA A 74 -7.17 -2.19 11.72
C ALA A 74 -8.32 -1.57 10.90
N PRO A 75 -9.43 -2.29 10.68
CA PRO A 75 -9.68 -3.69 11.08
C PRO A 75 -9.09 -4.75 10.15
N PHE A 76 -8.77 -4.40 8.91
CA PHE A 76 -8.25 -5.33 7.90
C PHE A 76 -7.12 -4.71 7.09
N TYR A 77 -6.16 -5.57 6.75
CA TYR A 77 -5.18 -5.32 5.70
C TYR A 77 -5.43 -6.27 4.55
N ILE A 78 -5.63 -5.74 3.34
CA ILE A 78 -5.84 -6.52 2.12
C ILE A 78 -4.53 -6.50 1.34
N PRO A 79 -3.72 -7.59 1.39
CA PRO A 79 -2.40 -7.61 0.77
C PRO A 79 -2.48 -7.75 -0.75
N SER A 80 -1.46 -7.26 -1.44
CA SER A 80 -1.24 -7.53 -2.87
C SER A 80 0.12 -8.19 -3.11
N ASP A 81 0.39 -8.63 -4.34
CA ASP A 81 1.72 -9.02 -4.79
C ASP A 81 2.50 -7.87 -5.44
N ALA A 82 2.01 -6.63 -5.28
CA ALA A 82 2.69 -5.44 -5.77
C ALA A 82 4.07 -5.30 -5.14
N TYR A 83 5.02 -4.85 -5.95
CA TYR A 83 6.37 -4.59 -5.51
C TYR A 83 6.98 -3.43 -6.27
N GLN A 84 7.98 -2.81 -5.65
CA GLN A 84 8.81 -1.81 -6.30
C GLN A 84 10.28 -2.02 -5.95
N MET A 85 11.17 -1.79 -6.92
CA MET A 85 12.60 -1.68 -6.65
C MET A 85 12.90 -0.27 -6.13
N LEU A 86 13.50 -0.19 -4.94
CA LEU A 86 13.79 1.07 -4.25
C LEU A 86 15.28 1.17 -3.95
N PRO A 87 15.88 2.38 -4.04
CA PRO A 87 17.24 2.60 -3.57
C PRO A 87 17.35 2.27 -2.09
N VAL A 88 18.38 1.54 -1.71
CA VAL A 88 18.78 1.36 -0.32
C VAL A 88 19.43 2.65 0.16
N TRP A 89 19.11 3.08 1.37
CA TRP A 89 19.65 4.29 1.97
C TRP A 89 20.72 3.99 3.02
N GLU A 90 21.82 4.74 3.00
CA GLU A 90 22.75 4.76 4.12
C GLU A 90 22.07 5.40 5.35
N VAL A 91 22.24 4.76 6.50
CA VAL A 91 21.76 5.24 7.80
C VAL A 91 22.96 5.47 8.71
N GLU A 92 23.09 6.69 9.24
CA GLU A 92 24.14 7.06 10.20
C GLU A 92 23.48 7.60 11.48
N ASN A 93 23.84 7.05 12.63
CA ASN A 93 23.26 7.40 13.94
C ASN A 93 21.71 7.33 13.98
N GLY A 94 21.12 6.36 13.28
CA GLY A 94 19.67 6.19 13.20
C GLY A 94 18.95 7.19 12.29
N LEU A 95 19.69 7.95 11.48
CA LEU A 95 19.16 8.93 10.55
C LEU A 95 19.47 8.54 9.10
N TYR A 96 18.53 8.76 8.19
CA TYR A 96 18.85 8.73 6.75
C TYR A 96 19.96 9.72 6.41
N LYS A 97 20.94 9.27 5.62
CA LYS A 97 22.07 10.09 5.14
C LYS A 97 22.00 10.33 3.64
N ALA A 98 22.09 9.26 2.84
CA ALA A 98 22.07 9.35 1.38
C ALA A 98 21.60 8.04 0.74
N PRO A 99 21.04 8.06 -0.49
CA PRO A 99 20.82 6.84 -1.25
C PRO A 99 22.16 6.20 -1.64
N THR A 100 22.18 4.88 -1.66
CA THR A 100 23.30 4.07 -2.19
C THR A 100 23.04 3.68 -3.65
N ASP A 101 24.03 3.08 -4.31
CA ASP A 101 23.88 2.50 -5.65
C ASP A 101 23.12 1.16 -5.64
N SER A 102 22.79 0.64 -4.46
CA SER A 102 22.10 -0.65 -4.30
C SER A 102 20.59 -0.46 -4.29
N PHE A 103 19.87 -1.46 -4.80
CA PHE A 103 18.42 -1.50 -4.82
C PHE A 103 17.90 -2.73 -4.09
N THR A 104 16.77 -2.56 -3.42
CA THR A 104 16.05 -3.63 -2.74
C THR A 104 14.63 -3.73 -3.26
N ARG A 105 14.04 -4.90 -3.17
CA ARG A 105 12.62 -5.11 -3.49
C ARG A 105 11.81 -4.83 -2.23
N ASP A 106 10.83 -3.94 -2.34
CA ASP A 106 9.81 -3.78 -1.31
C ASP A 106 8.48 -4.36 -1.80
N CYS A 107 7.87 -5.21 -0.99
CA CYS A 107 6.61 -5.91 -1.28
C CYS A 107 5.48 -5.51 -0.31
N ALA A 108 5.68 -4.49 0.52
CA ALA A 108 4.76 -4.09 1.59
C ALA A 108 3.56 -3.25 1.09
N TYR A 109 2.98 -3.64 -0.05
CA TYR A 109 1.92 -2.89 -0.71
C TYR A 109 0.56 -3.59 -0.57
N GLY A 110 -0.42 -2.86 -0.06
CA GLY A 110 -1.79 -3.35 0.09
C GLY A 110 -2.79 -2.22 0.31
N LEU A 111 -4.01 -2.61 0.66
CA LEU A 111 -5.12 -1.71 0.97
C LEU A 111 -5.43 -1.79 2.46
N HIS A 112 -5.65 -0.65 3.10
CA HIS A 112 -6.14 -0.60 4.47
C HIS A 112 -6.86 0.72 4.76
N TYR A 113 -7.57 0.77 5.88
CA TYR A 113 -8.10 1.99 6.46
C TYR A 113 -7.10 2.54 7.49
N SER A 114 -7.04 3.85 7.63
CA SER A 114 -6.31 4.48 8.73
C SER A 114 -6.79 5.92 8.95
N THR A 115 -6.77 6.37 10.19
CA THR A 115 -6.98 7.79 10.54
C THR A 115 -5.71 8.63 10.34
N SER A 116 -4.54 7.99 10.11
CA SER A 116 -3.31 8.69 9.75
C SER A 116 -3.50 9.48 8.46
N ARG A 117 -2.90 10.67 8.38
CA ARG A 117 -2.93 11.49 7.16
C ARG A 117 -2.20 10.79 6.01
N SER A 118 -1.06 10.16 6.28
CA SER A 118 -0.20 9.53 5.26
C SER A 118 -0.09 8.01 5.41
N THR A 119 0.44 7.36 4.37
CA THR A 119 0.89 5.97 4.40
C THR A 119 2.39 5.81 4.17
N GLN A 120 2.89 4.59 4.32
CA GLN A 120 4.24 4.19 3.92
C GLN A 120 4.29 3.60 2.49
N GLY A 121 3.22 3.76 1.71
CA GLY A 121 3.13 3.26 0.32
C GLY A 121 1.85 2.50 0.00
N CYS A 122 1.09 2.08 1.01
CA CYS A 122 -0.22 1.47 0.83
C CYS A 122 -1.26 2.46 0.28
N ILE A 123 -2.31 1.91 -0.36
CA ILE A 123 -3.52 2.66 -0.70
C ILE A 123 -4.43 2.68 0.54
N LYS A 124 -4.68 3.88 1.06
CA LYS A 124 -5.56 4.12 2.20
C LYS A 124 -6.99 4.30 1.71
N ILE A 125 -7.90 3.42 2.15
CA ILE A 125 -9.34 3.62 2.03
C ILE A 125 -9.76 4.66 3.08
N LEU A 126 -10.48 5.70 2.66
CA LEU A 126 -10.78 6.83 3.57
C LEU A 126 -11.96 6.56 4.52
N ASP A 127 -12.76 5.54 4.23
CA ASP A 127 -13.92 5.14 5.03
C ASP A 127 -13.76 3.69 5.48
N ARG A 128 -13.97 3.45 6.77
CA ARG A 128 -13.89 2.13 7.38
C ARG A 128 -14.94 1.17 6.81
N GLU A 129 -16.15 1.64 6.51
CA GLU A 129 -17.22 0.79 5.98
C GLU A 129 -16.91 0.31 4.56
N HIS A 130 -16.23 1.14 3.76
CA HIS A 130 -15.73 0.72 2.44
C HIS A 130 -14.66 -0.36 2.55
N LEU A 131 -13.76 -0.27 3.54
CA LEU A 131 -12.78 -1.33 3.77
C LEU A 131 -13.47 -2.65 4.16
N LEU A 132 -14.45 -2.60 5.07
CA LEU A 132 -15.18 -3.80 5.49
C LEU A 132 -15.89 -4.46 4.31
N PHE A 133 -16.58 -3.66 3.49
CA PHE A 133 -17.21 -4.14 2.26
C PHE A 133 -16.20 -4.80 1.31
N LEU A 134 -15.04 -4.17 1.08
CA LEU A 134 -14.00 -4.73 0.22
C LEU A 134 -13.47 -6.04 0.78
N ALA A 135 -13.17 -6.11 2.07
CA ALA A 135 -12.65 -7.32 2.71
C ALA A 135 -13.63 -8.48 2.57
N ASP A 136 -14.91 -8.27 2.90
CA ASP A 136 -15.96 -9.30 2.80
C ASP A 136 -16.13 -9.80 1.35
N THR A 137 -16.29 -8.84 0.40
CA THR A 137 -16.48 -9.16 -1.03
C THR A 137 -15.27 -9.91 -1.61
N ILE A 138 -14.05 -9.48 -1.29
CA ILE A 138 -12.82 -10.11 -1.76
C ILE A 138 -12.70 -11.52 -1.18
N SER A 139 -12.92 -11.71 0.12
CA SER A 139 -12.89 -13.03 0.76
C SER A 139 -13.92 -13.99 0.17
N ASP A 140 -15.14 -13.53 -0.13
CA ASP A 140 -16.17 -14.35 -0.79
C ASP A 140 -15.76 -14.78 -2.20
N LEU A 141 -15.25 -13.83 -3.00
CA LEU A 141 -14.82 -14.10 -4.38
C LEU A 141 -13.61 -15.04 -4.43
N LEU A 142 -12.62 -14.87 -3.54
CA LEU A 142 -11.47 -15.77 -3.43
C LEU A 142 -11.89 -17.18 -2.98
N ARG A 143 -12.80 -17.30 -2.02
CA ARG A 143 -13.37 -18.60 -1.59
C ARG A 143 -14.11 -19.32 -2.72
N ALA A 144 -14.74 -18.57 -3.62
CA ALA A 144 -15.36 -19.11 -4.83
C ALA A 144 -14.35 -19.47 -5.95
N GLY A 145 -13.05 -19.35 -5.70
CA GLY A 145 -11.99 -19.71 -6.66
C GLY A 145 -11.75 -18.66 -7.75
N ASN A 146 -12.13 -17.41 -7.51
CA ASN A 146 -11.85 -16.31 -8.44
C ASN A 146 -10.48 -15.69 -8.18
N GLU A 147 -9.98 -15.01 -9.20
CA GLU A 147 -8.80 -14.15 -9.06
C GLU A 147 -9.22 -12.70 -9.06
N ILE A 148 -8.54 -11.90 -8.24
CA ILE A 148 -8.84 -10.49 -8.06
C ILE A 148 -7.56 -9.71 -8.28
N TYR A 149 -7.65 -8.68 -9.12
CA TYR A 149 -6.54 -7.79 -9.42
C TYR A 149 -6.91 -6.35 -9.12
N ILE A 150 -5.90 -5.56 -8.76
CA ILE A 150 -5.96 -4.10 -8.72
C ILE A 150 -5.11 -3.52 -9.84
N GLU A 151 -5.69 -2.67 -10.67
CA GLU A 151 -4.98 -1.84 -11.65
C GLU A 151 -4.83 -0.43 -11.09
N VAL A 152 -3.58 0.00 -10.93
CA VAL A 152 -3.22 1.29 -10.34
C VAL A 152 -2.72 2.23 -11.42
N ASN A 153 -3.41 3.37 -11.56
CA ASN A 153 -3.00 4.49 -12.39
C ASN A 153 -2.48 5.62 -11.50
N SER A 154 -1.29 6.17 -11.82
CA SER A 154 -0.59 7.19 -11.03
C SER A 154 -0.25 8.43 -11.84
#